data_AF-A0A1H3GUI2-F1
#
_entry.id   AF-A0A1H3GUI2-F1
#
_cell.length_a   1.000
_cell.length_b   1.000
_cell.length_c   1.000
_cell.angle_alpha   90.00
_cell.angle_beta   90.00
_cell.angle_gamma   90.00
#
_symmetry.space_group_name_H-M   'P 1'
#
loop_
_entity.id
_entity.type
_entity.pdbx_description
1 polymer ?
#
loop_
_entity_poly.entity_id
_entity_poly.type
_entity_poly.pdbx_seq_one_letter_code
_entity_poly.pdbx_strand_id
1 'polypeptide(L)'
;MSPVADGFDLGRVLRRIRRTADVSQRELAAAAGLSASAVGHAEAGTRDLPSRALARAAGLAGLRLALLDADGREVTGMDPDGARDATRRRLPAHLDTQHTDEVADRWAHRPGREQPWFTFGLDRAARDRQRARAGTPEDHDVPVPGDSPAERRNRRREAAR
;
A
#
# COMPACT_ATOMS: atom_id res chain seq x y z
N MET A 1 -1.34 -7.06 -23.06
CA MET A 1 -0.89 -7.03 -21.65
C MET A 1 0.62 -7.18 -21.68
N SER A 2 1.35 -6.06 -21.73
CA SER A 2 2.81 -6.06 -21.91
C SER A 2 3.51 -6.64 -20.69
N PRO A 3 4.62 -7.39 -20.85
CA PRO A 3 5.35 -7.98 -19.75
C PRO A 3 6.15 -6.88 -19.03
N VAL A 4 5.76 -6.53 -17.82
CA VAL A 4 6.47 -5.55 -16.97
C VAL A 4 7.74 -6.17 -16.32
N ALA A 5 8.14 -7.37 -16.74
CA ALA A 5 9.21 -8.14 -16.10
C ALA A 5 10.57 -8.08 -16.83
N ASP A 6 10.75 -7.20 -17.81
CA ASP A 6 12.03 -7.07 -18.56
C ASP A 6 13.00 -6.00 -17.97
N GLY A 7 12.68 -5.40 -16.81
CA GLY A 7 13.36 -4.19 -16.35
C GLY A 7 14.40 -4.32 -15.23
N PHE A 8 14.33 -5.37 -14.38
CA PHE A 8 15.09 -5.41 -13.13
C PHE A 8 16.04 -6.61 -13.03
N ASP A 9 17.31 -6.40 -13.39
CA ASP A 9 18.39 -7.38 -13.19
C ASP A 9 19.04 -7.14 -11.81
N LEU A 10 18.61 -7.95 -10.83
CA LEU A 10 19.13 -7.90 -9.46
C LEU A 10 20.66 -8.01 -9.41
N GLY A 11 21.26 -8.88 -10.23
CA GLY A 11 22.70 -9.11 -10.20
C GLY A 11 23.48 -7.88 -10.68
N ARG A 12 23.02 -7.22 -11.74
CA ARG A 12 23.60 -5.95 -12.21
C ARG A 12 23.44 -4.83 -11.17
N VAL A 13 22.27 -4.75 -10.53
CA VAL A 13 22.00 -3.76 -9.48
C VAL A 13 22.93 -3.96 -8.28
N LEU A 14 23.12 -5.20 -7.82
CA LEU A 14 24.05 -5.50 -6.72
C LEU A 14 25.49 -5.13 -7.07
N ARG A 15 25.95 -5.40 -8.29
CA ARG A 15 27.28 -4.98 -8.76
C ARG A 15 27.41 -3.45 -8.81
N ARG A 16 26.37 -2.74 -9.21
CA ARG A 16 26.34 -1.26 -9.21
C ARG A 16 26.40 -0.70 -7.79
N ILE A 17 25.65 -1.29 -6.85
CA ILE A 17 25.70 -0.93 -5.43
C ILE A 17 27.12 -1.12 -4.90
N ARG A 18 27.71 -2.30 -5.10
CA ARG A 18 29.09 -2.59 -4.66
C ARG A 18 30.11 -1.62 -5.22
N ARG A 19 30.00 -1.29 -6.51
CA ARG A 19 30.89 -0.33 -7.17
C ARG A 19 30.73 1.09 -6.62
N THR A 20 29.52 1.48 -6.24
CA THR A 20 29.23 2.82 -5.72
C THR A 20 29.63 2.96 -4.25
N ALA A 21 29.41 1.92 -3.45
CA ALA A 21 29.76 1.87 -2.03
C ALA A 21 31.22 1.45 -1.78
N ASP A 22 31.96 1.07 -2.82
CA ASP A 22 33.32 0.53 -2.75
C ASP A 22 33.49 -0.66 -1.79
N VAL A 23 32.61 -1.66 -1.94
CA VAL A 23 32.61 -2.86 -1.07
C VAL A 23 32.77 -4.15 -1.86
N SER A 24 33.50 -5.10 -1.27
CA SER A 24 33.58 -6.48 -1.72
C SER A 24 32.23 -7.20 -1.55
N GLN A 25 32.12 -8.38 -2.18
CA GLN A 25 30.93 -9.23 -2.05
C GLN A 25 30.69 -9.67 -0.60
N ARG A 26 31.75 -9.92 0.16
CA ARG A 26 31.67 -10.37 1.56
C ARG A 26 31.25 -9.24 2.49
N GLU A 27 31.75 -8.04 2.25
CA GLU A 27 31.36 -6.83 3.00
C GLU A 27 29.90 -6.47 2.72
N LEU A 28 29.47 -6.52 1.44
CA LEU A 28 28.07 -6.37 1.09
C LEU A 28 27.18 -7.39 1.82
N ALA A 29 27.59 -8.66 1.83
CA ALA A 29 26.83 -9.72 2.50
C ALA A 29 26.69 -9.43 4.01
N ALA A 30 27.80 -9.10 4.68
CA ALA A 30 27.80 -8.76 6.10
C ALA A 30 26.87 -7.58 6.41
N ALA A 31 26.99 -6.48 5.66
CA ALA A 31 26.17 -5.29 5.85
C ALA A 31 24.68 -5.50 5.52
N ALA A 32 24.39 -6.37 4.54
CA ALA A 32 23.02 -6.73 4.18
C ALA A 32 22.39 -7.80 5.11
N GLY A 33 23.16 -8.39 6.02
CA GLY A 33 22.72 -9.49 6.90
C GLY A 33 22.50 -10.79 6.13
N LEU A 34 23.36 -11.09 5.16
CA LEU A 34 23.30 -12.25 4.26
C LEU A 34 24.60 -13.06 4.34
N SER A 35 24.57 -14.29 3.81
CA SER A 35 25.79 -15.05 3.55
C SER A 35 26.42 -14.62 2.22
N ALA A 36 27.75 -14.76 2.10
CA ALA A 36 28.45 -14.48 0.83
C ALA A 36 27.94 -15.35 -0.32
N SER A 37 27.53 -16.59 -0.02
CA SER A 37 26.89 -17.50 -0.97
C SER A 37 25.53 -16.98 -1.43
N ALA A 38 24.68 -16.45 -0.54
CA ALA A 38 23.40 -15.85 -0.93
C ALA A 38 23.59 -14.67 -1.89
N VAL A 39 24.56 -13.80 -1.61
CA VAL A 39 24.92 -12.70 -2.52
C VAL A 39 25.45 -13.24 -3.85
N GLY A 40 26.29 -14.29 -3.84
CA GLY A 40 26.80 -14.91 -5.06
C GLY A 40 25.69 -15.51 -5.95
N HIS A 41 24.72 -16.19 -5.32
CA HIS A 41 23.55 -16.71 -6.03
C HIS A 41 22.69 -15.59 -6.62
N ALA A 42 22.52 -14.48 -5.90
CA ALA A 42 21.78 -13.31 -6.38
C ALA A 42 22.49 -12.58 -7.52
N GLU A 43 23.82 -12.39 -7.43
CA GLU A 43 24.61 -11.79 -8.50
C GLU A 43 24.67 -12.67 -9.77
N ALA A 44 24.52 -13.98 -9.62
CA ALA A 44 24.44 -14.93 -10.73
C ALA A 44 23.01 -15.10 -11.29
N GLY A 45 22.00 -14.43 -10.70
CA GLY A 45 20.60 -14.57 -11.13
C GLY A 45 19.97 -15.92 -10.79
N THR A 46 20.58 -16.70 -9.89
CA THR A 46 20.09 -18.05 -9.51
C THR A 46 19.15 -18.05 -8.31
N ARG A 47 19.14 -16.97 -7.50
CA ARG A 47 18.22 -16.78 -6.36
C ARG A 47 17.93 -15.30 -6.12
N ASP A 48 16.74 -15.01 -5.62
CA ASP A 48 16.37 -13.66 -5.19
C ASP A 48 16.93 -13.31 -3.80
N LEU A 49 16.80 -12.03 -3.44
CA LEU A 49 17.09 -11.53 -2.10
C LEU A 49 15.81 -11.06 -1.39
N PRO A 50 15.74 -11.19 -0.04
CA PRO A 50 14.72 -10.50 0.74
C PRO A 50 14.76 -8.99 0.47
N SER A 51 13.60 -8.35 0.26
CA SER A 51 13.50 -6.91 -0.03
C SER A 51 14.22 -6.04 1.01
N ARG A 52 14.14 -6.41 2.29
CA ARG A 52 14.85 -5.73 3.38
C ARG A 52 16.38 -5.83 3.24
N ALA A 53 16.90 -6.95 2.75
CA ALA A 53 18.34 -7.12 2.54
C ALA A 53 18.81 -6.27 1.34
N LEU A 54 18.04 -6.23 0.27
CA LEU A 54 18.29 -5.35 -0.87
C LEU A 54 18.24 -3.87 -0.47
N ALA A 55 17.27 -3.47 0.38
CA ALA A 55 17.18 -2.10 0.89
C ALA A 55 18.41 -1.70 1.71
N ARG A 56 18.90 -2.60 2.58
CA ARG A 56 20.16 -2.37 3.33
C ARG A 56 21.36 -2.24 2.41
N ALA A 57 21.48 -3.12 1.42
CA ALA A 57 22.54 -3.06 0.41
C ALA A 57 22.51 -1.72 -0.35
N ALA A 58 21.34 -1.31 -0.83
CA ALA A 58 21.15 -0.02 -1.52
C ALA A 58 21.56 1.16 -0.64
N GLY A 59 21.22 1.11 0.66
CA GLY A 59 21.59 2.15 1.63
C GLY A 59 23.10 2.40 1.76
N LEU A 60 23.94 1.37 1.56
CA LEU A 60 25.41 1.53 1.57
C LEU A 60 25.92 2.46 0.46
N ALA A 61 25.18 2.54 -0.65
CA ALA A 61 25.48 3.40 -1.79
C ALA A 61 24.70 4.72 -1.74
N GLY A 62 24.03 5.04 -0.63
CA GLY A 62 23.15 6.21 -0.52
C GLY A 62 21.88 6.09 -1.37
N LEU A 63 21.49 4.88 -1.74
CA LEU A 63 20.30 4.60 -2.58
C LEU A 63 19.11 4.15 -1.72
N ARG A 64 17.91 4.36 -2.24
CA ARG A 64 16.65 3.89 -1.65
C ARG A 64 15.86 3.04 -2.65
N LEU A 65 15.14 2.04 -2.15
CA LEU A 65 14.19 1.29 -2.96
C LEU A 65 12.84 2.01 -2.96
N ALA A 66 12.28 2.24 -4.14
CA ALA A 66 10.96 2.81 -4.35
C ALA A 66 10.25 2.01 -5.45
N LEU A 67 8.92 1.91 -5.34
CA LEU A 67 8.08 1.45 -6.45
C LEU A 67 7.66 2.68 -7.23
N LEU A 68 7.80 2.62 -8.55
CA LEU A 68 7.40 3.71 -9.45
C LEU A 68 6.21 3.25 -10.30
N ASP A 69 5.24 4.14 -10.51
CA ASP A 69 4.16 3.92 -11.46
C ASP A 69 4.65 4.06 -12.92
N ALA A 70 3.73 3.91 -13.88
CA ALA A 70 4.05 4.01 -15.30
C ALA A 70 4.56 5.40 -15.73
N ASP A 71 4.28 6.44 -14.95
CA ASP A 71 4.71 7.81 -15.19
C ASP A 71 6.00 8.16 -14.42
N GLY A 72 6.58 7.20 -13.70
CA GLY A 72 7.78 7.39 -12.89
C GLY A 72 7.53 8.06 -11.53
N ARG A 73 6.27 8.18 -11.09
CA ARG A 73 5.94 8.69 -9.75
C ARG A 73 6.09 7.60 -8.71
N GLU A 74 6.61 7.97 -7.55
CA GLU A 74 6.75 7.04 -6.45
C GLU A 74 5.39 6.65 -5.86
N VAL A 75 5.16 5.35 -5.75
CA VAL A 75 3.99 4.76 -5.12
C VAL A 75 4.33 4.45 -3.66
N THR A 76 3.64 5.11 -2.74
CA THR A 76 3.79 4.87 -1.31
C THR A 76 2.90 3.71 -0.84
N GLY A 77 3.16 3.21 0.38
CA GLY A 77 2.23 2.27 1.01
C GLY A 77 0.92 2.94 1.39
N MET A 78 -0.14 2.14 1.53
CA MET A 78 -1.44 2.62 2.04
C MET A 78 -1.30 3.28 3.41
N ASP A 79 -2.11 4.30 3.64
CA ASP A 79 -2.16 5.15 4.81
C ASP A 79 -2.35 4.29 6.08
N PRO A 80 -1.44 4.42 7.08
CA PRO A 80 -1.53 3.64 8.31
C PRO A 80 -2.79 3.91 9.14
N ASP A 81 -3.39 5.09 8.96
CA ASP A 81 -4.57 5.60 9.64
C ASP A 81 -5.86 5.44 8.80
N GLY A 82 -5.73 4.82 7.62
CA GLY A 82 -6.87 4.44 6.78
C GLY A 82 -7.92 3.61 7.53
N ALA A 83 -9.15 3.66 7.02
CA ALA A 83 -10.35 3.11 7.63
C ALA A 83 -10.20 1.73 8.29
N ARG A 84 -10.82 1.59 9.47
CA ARG A 84 -10.84 0.36 10.27
C ARG A 84 -12.27 -0.05 10.61
N ASP A 85 -12.48 -1.35 10.77
CA ASP A 85 -13.74 -1.88 11.26
C ASP A 85 -13.95 -1.60 12.76
N ALA A 86 -15.13 -1.92 13.28
CA ALA A 86 -15.47 -1.75 14.70
C ALA A 86 -14.54 -2.51 15.67
N THR A 87 -13.79 -3.50 15.18
CA THR A 87 -12.81 -4.29 15.93
C THR A 87 -11.36 -3.86 15.66
N ARG A 88 -11.16 -2.66 15.08
CA ARG A 88 -9.86 -2.04 14.72
C ARG A 88 -9.04 -2.79 13.67
N ARG A 89 -9.64 -3.73 12.92
CA ARG A 89 -8.98 -4.38 11.79
C ARG A 89 -9.03 -3.47 10.57
N ARG A 90 -7.99 -3.52 9.73
CA ARG A 90 -7.99 -2.82 8.44
C ARG A 90 -9.08 -3.40 7.54
N LEU A 91 -9.72 -2.53 6.75
CA LEU A 91 -10.62 -2.98 5.71
C LEU A 91 -9.83 -3.74 4.61
N PRO A 92 -10.49 -4.61 3.81
CA PRO A 92 -9.82 -5.32 2.74
C PRO A 92 -9.26 -4.35 1.68
N ALA A 93 -7.95 -4.38 1.43
CA ALA A 93 -7.22 -3.43 0.58
C ALA A 93 -7.69 -3.31 -0.89
N HIS A 94 -8.50 -4.25 -1.37
CA HIS A 94 -9.02 -4.24 -2.74
C HIS A 94 -10.41 -3.62 -2.85
N LEU A 95 -11.04 -3.25 -1.73
CA LEU A 95 -12.40 -2.71 -1.66
C LEU A 95 -12.37 -1.21 -1.36
N ASP A 96 -13.33 -0.50 -1.92
CA ASP A 96 -13.45 0.94 -1.71
C ASP A 96 -14.21 1.22 -0.42
N THR A 97 -13.75 2.23 0.32
CA THR A 97 -14.44 2.75 1.50
C THR A 97 -15.76 3.41 1.11
N GLN A 98 -16.73 3.25 2.00
CA GLN A 98 -18.06 3.85 1.91
C GLN A 98 -18.43 4.38 3.28
N HIS A 99 -18.94 5.60 3.36
CA HIS A 99 -19.45 6.12 4.61
C HIS A 99 -20.69 5.35 5.06
N THR A 100 -20.72 4.93 6.32
CA THR A 100 -21.82 4.09 6.81
C THR A 100 -23.17 4.79 6.85
N ASP A 101 -23.20 6.12 6.90
CA ASP A 101 -24.43 6.91 6.85
C ASP A 101 -25.03 7.04 5.45
N GLU A 102 -24.27 6.67 4.40
CA GLU A 102 -24.74 6.63 3.00
C GLU A 102 -25.25 5.23 2.60
N VAL A 103 -24.86 4.21 3.35
CA VAL A 103 -25.29 2.83 3.11
C VAL A 103 -26.50 2.52 3.97
N ALA A 104 -27.69 2.66 3.38
CA ALA A 104 -28.97 2.38 4.04
C ALA A 104 -28.99 0.97 4.66
N ASP A 105 -29.72 0.85 5.78
CA ASP A 105 -30.07 -0.40 6.48
C ASP A 105 -28.92 -1.24 7.09
N ARG A 106 -27.67 -1.01 6.68
CA ARG A 106 -26.51 -1.79 7.14
C ARG A 106 -26.24 -1.65 8.65
N TRP A 107 -26.62 -0.52 9.24
CA TRP A 107 -26.44 -0.24 10.68
C TRP A 107 -27.75 0.04 11.43
N ALA A 108 -28.88 0.14 10.73
CA ALA A 108 -30.18 0.48 11.34
C ALA A 108 -30.63 -0.56 12.39
N HIS A 109 -30.26 -1.83 12.22
CA HIS A 109 -30.61 -2.93 13.12
C HIS A 109 -29.71 -3.05 14.35
N ARG A 110 -28.78 -2.12 14.59
CA ARG A 110 -27.81 -2.16 15.70
C ARG A 110 -27.76 -0.85 16.51
N PRO A 111 -28.89 -0.34 17.03
CA PRO A 111 -28.96 0.99 17.66
C PRO A 111 -28.10 1.14 18.92
N GLY A 112 -27.76 0.04 19.61
CA GLY A 112 -26.92 0.05 20.81
C GLY A 112 -25.41 -0.02 20.55
N ARG A 113 -24.96 0.01 19.29
CA ARG A 113 -23.54 0.00 18.94
C ARG A 113 -23.16 1.32 18.29
N GLU A 114 -21.97 1.81 18.63
CA GLU A 114 -21.37 2.93 17.92
C GLU A 114 -21.25 2.59 16.43
N GLN A 115 -21.81 3.45 15.58
CA GLN A 115 -21.78 3.27 14.13
C GLN A 115 -20.35 3.57 13.65
N PRO A 116 -19.65 2.61 13.02
CA PRO A 116 -18.33 2.86 12.45
C PRO A 116 -18.41 3.93 11.36
N TRP A 117 -17.32 4.63 11.12
CA TRP A 117 -17.28 5.69 10.12
C TRP A 117 -17.43 5.15 8.70
N PHE A 118 -16.69 4.09 8.42
CA PHE A 118 -16.58 3.51 7.09
C PHE A 118 -17.01 2.05 7.05
N THR A 119 -17.35 1.61 5.85
CA THR A 119 -17.66 0.25 5.48
C THR A 119 -17.25 -0.01 4.03
N PHE A 120 -17.55 -1.18 3.47
CA PHE A 120 -17.22 -1.50 2.08
C PHE A 120 -18.32 -2.28 1.36
N GLY A 121 -18.46 -2.05 0.06
CA GLY A 121 -19.36 -2.80 -0.81
C GLY A 121 -18.76 -4.15 -1.24
N LEU A 122 -19.59 -5.19 -1.35
CA LEU A 122 -19.18 -6.50 -1.89
C LEU A 122 -19.54 -6.69 -3.36
N ASP A 123 -20.42 -5.85 -3.92
CA ASP A 123 -20.78 -5.92 -5.34
C ASP A 123 -19.61 -5.41 -6.20
N ARG A 124 -18.86 -6.38 -6.73
CA ARG A 124 -17.73 -6.14 -7.64
C ARG A 124 -18.16 -5.40 -8.91
N ALA A 125 -19.31 -5.70 -9.48
CA ALA A 125 -19.75 -5.07 -10.73
C ALA A 125 -20.12 -3.60 -10.51
N ALA A 126 -20.78 -3.28 -9.38
CA ALA A 126 -21.01 -1.89 -8.99
C ALA A 126 -19.70 -1.14 -8.74
N ARG A 127 -18.76 -1.76 -8.02
CA ARG A 127 -17.43 -1.20 -7.75
C ARG A 127 -16.66 -0.92 -9.04
N ASP A 128 -16.60 -1.88 -9.95
CA ASP A 128 -15.86 -1.73 -11.20
C ASP A 128 -16.49 -0.65 -12.11
N ARG A 129 -17.83 -0.51 -12.12
CA ARG A 129 -18.51 0.62 -12.78
C ARG A 129 -18.18 1.98 -12.16
N GLN A 130 -18.11 2.06 -10.83
CA GLN A 130 -17.70 3.28 -10.13
C GLN A 130 -16.26 3.66 -10.53
N ARG A 131 -15.34 2.70 -10.47
CA ARG A 131 -13.93 2.91 -10.80
C ARG A 131 -13.69 3.26 -12.27
N ALA A 132 -14.48 2.72 -13.18
CA ALA A 132 -14.43 3.10 -14.59
C ALA A 132 -14.82 4.57 -14.84
N ARG A 133 -15.64 5.17 -13.95
CA ARG A 133 -16.10 6.56 -14.07
C ARG A 133 -15.19 7.54 -13.31
N ALA A 134 -14.79 7.18 -12.10
CA ALA A 134 -14.12 8.08 -11.16
C ALA A 134 -12.63 7.76 -10.93
N GLY A 135 -12.12 6.67 -11.51
CA GLY A 135 -10.81 6.13 -11.19
C GLY A 135 -10.85 5.18 -9.98
N THR A 136 -9.75 4.47 -9.77
CA THR A 136 -9.57 3.69 -8.53
C THR A 136 -9.02 4.62 -7.46
N PRO A 137 -9.67 4.75 -6.29
CA PRO A 137 -9.10 5.48 -5.17
C PRO A 137 -7.70 4.95 -4.85
N GLU A 138 -6.77 5.86 -4.58
CA GLU A 138 -5.39 5.50 -4.23
C GLU A 138 -5.35 4.80 -2.86
N ASP A 139 -6.24 5.18 -1.95
CA ASP A 139 -6.29 4.67 -0.58
C ASP A 139 -7.71 4.50 -0.05
N HIS A 140 -7.80 3.89 1.14
CA HIS A 140 -8.98 3.97 1.98
C HIS A 140 -9.10 5.36 2.61
N ASP A 141 -10.34 5.82 2.79
CA ASP A 141 -10.62 7.06 3.51
C ASP A 141 -10.09 7.02 4.96
N VAL A 142 -9.61 8.17 5.43
CA VAL A 142 -9.11 8.37 6.80
C VAL A 142 -10.20 9.08 7.64
N PRO A 143 -10.47 8.66 8.89
CA PRO A 143 -11.38 9.38 9.77
C PRO A 143 -10.86 10.79 10.09
N VAL A 144 -11.64 11.82 9.72
CA VAL A 144 -11.32 13.24 10.02
C VAL A 144 -12.33 13.81 11.03
N PRO A 145 -11.91 14.46 12.13
CA PRO A 145 -12.83 15.09 13.09
C PRO A 145 -13.87 15.99 12.40
N GLY A 146 -15.14 15.89 12.79
CA GLY A 146 -16.26 16.61 12.14
C GLY A 146 -16.93 15.84 10.99
N ASP A 147 -16.38 14.69 10.60
CA ASP A 147 -16.90 13.84 9.52
C ASP A 147 -17.42 12.48 9.99
N SER A 148 -17.78 12.37 11.28
CA SER A 148 -18.45 11.16 11.77
C SER A 148 -19.82 10.97 11.11
N PRO A 149 -20.33 9.73 11.05
CA PRO A 149 -21.68 9.45 10.51
C PRO A 149 -22.79 10.30 11.15
N ALA A 150 -22.66 10.61 12.44
CA ALA A 150 -23.62 11.44 13.17
C ALA A 150 -23.53 12.92 12.75
N GLU A 151 -22.32 13.46 12.65
CA GLU A 151 -22.09 14.85 12.24
C GLU A 151 -22.51 15.08 10.78
N ARG A 152 -22.17 14.17 9.87
CA ARG A 152 -22.61 14.22 8.46
C ARG A 152 -24.13 14.20 8.34
N ARG A 153 -24.79 13.33 9.11
CA ARG A 153 -26.26 13.24 9.14
C ARG A 153 -26.90 14.52 9.69
N ASN A 154 -26.34 15.11 10.74
CA ASN A 154 -26.84 16.37 11.31
C ASN A 154 -26.68 17.51 10.30
N ARG A 155 -25.52 17.65 9.64
CA ARG A 155 -25.31 18.64 8.58
C ARG A 155 -26.33 18.52 7.45
N ARG A 156 -26.62 17.30 6.99
CA ARG A 156 -27.65 17.08 5.95
C ARG A 156 -29.06 17.45 6.42
N ARG A 157 -29.39 17.20 7.69
CA ARG A 157 -30.68 17.58 8.27
C ARG A 157 -30.82 19.10 8.41
N GLU A 158 -29.75 19.79 8.77
CA GLU A 158 -29.72 21.25 8.86
C GLU A 158 -29.83 21.91 7.49
N ALA A 159 -29.13 21.40 6.48
CA ALA A 159 -29.19 21.91 5.11
C ALA A 159 -30.54 21.67 4.40
N ALA A 160 -31.37 20.76 4.91
CA ALA A 160 -32.69 20.44 4.38
C ALA A 160 -33.85 21.18 5.09
N ARG A 161 -33.53 22.00 6.10
CA ARG A 161 -34.49 22.90 6.80
C ARG A 161 -34.50 24.27 6.14
#